data_AF-A0A950H2F4-F1
#
_entry.id   AF-A0A950H2F4-F1
#
_cell.length_a   1.000
_cell.length_b   1.000
_cell.length_c   1.000
_cell.angle_alpha   90.00
_cell.angle_beta   90.00
_cell.angle_gamma   90.00
#
_symmetry.space_group_name_H-M   'P 1'
#
loop_
_entity.id
_entity.type
_entity.pdbx_description
1 polymer ?
#
loop_
_entity_poly.entity_id
_entity_poly.type
_entity_poly.pdbx_seq_one_letter_code
_entity_poly.pdbx_strand_id
1 'polypeptide(L)'
;MTVVASVGGFVPKAHTPFQWFGMDTAEELGRKVALLRAEAKRARGLTIRWHEPSASVAEGLASRGDRRMGAVIERVWRAGGTFQEWSERFDLALWEEALAAEGLSFDEVCHRDRDEHEPLPWDHISAGLHRDFLWGDWQDALASVAVEDCRWTPCYDCGACTGFGLEHVVASAEPPAGGSQGTGQDLTQGHRIPVQLVNRVS
;
A
#
# COMPACT_ATOMS: atom_id res chain seq x y z
N MET A 1 -10.41 -2.08 -32.35
CA MET A 1 -10.16 -1.30 -31.13
C MET A 1 -9.27 -2.15 -30.23
N THR A 2 -8.14 -1.62 -29.79
CA THR A 2 -7.20 -2.33 -28.92
C THR A 2 -7.31 -1.73 -27.53
N VAL A 3 -7.57 -2.56 -26.53
CA VAL A 3 -7.54 -2.21 -25.11
C VAL A 3 -6.16 -2.59 -24.58
N VAL A 4 -5.52 -1.66 -23.87
CA VAL A 4 -4.25 -1.89 -23.18
C VAL A 4 -4.56 -2.02 -21.69
N ALA A 5 -4.20 -3.15 -21.09
CA ALA A 5 -4.28 -3.38 -19.66
C ALA A 5 -2.87 -3.37 -19.06
N SER A 6 -2.68 -2.63 -17.97
CA SER A 6 -1.43 -2.63 -17.20
C SER A 6 -1.62 -3.47 -15.94
N VAL A 7 -0.71 -4.39 -15.67
CA VAL A 7 -0.71 -5.25 -14.48
C VAL A 7 0.58 -5.08 -13.69
N GLY A 8 0.47 -4.94 -12.37
CA GLY A 8 1.59 -4.86 -11.45
C GLY A 8 1.55 -5.99 -10.44
N GLY A 9 2.70 -6.33 -9.87
CA GLY A 9 2.76 -7.16 -8.67
C GLY A 9 2.10 -6.43 -7.51
N PHE A 10 1.42 -7.16 -6.64
CA PHE A 10 0.84 -6.58 -5.44
C PHE A 10 1.94 -6.24 -4.44
N VAL A 11 2.04 -4.98 -4.02
CA VAL A 11 2.99 -4.50 -3.02
C VAL A 11 2.21 -3.91 -1.82
N PRO A 12 2.19 -4.59 -0.67
CA PRO A 12 1.53 -4.10 0.55
C PRO A 12 2.06 -2.73 0.96
N LYS A 13 1.14 -1.81 1.28
CA LYS A 13 1.49 -0.45 1.71
C LYS A 13 1.07 -0.21 3.15
N ALA A 14 1.87 0.58 3.85
CA ALA A 14 1.55 1.08 5.19
C ALA A 14 0.18 1.76 5.23
N HIS A 15 -0.53 1.61 6.34
CA HIS A 15 -1.85 2.22 6.60
C HIS A 15 -2.95 1.81 5.59
N THR A 16 -2.82 0.62 5.01
CA THR A 16 -3.86 -0.02 4.18
C THR A 16 -4.33 -1.32 4.83
N PRO A 17 -5.53 -1.84 4.50
CA PRO A 17 -6.01 -3.11 5.04
C PRO A 17 -5.03 -4.26 4.76
N PHE A 18 -4.38 -4.24 3.59
CA PHE A 18 -3.46 -5.29 3.18
C PHE A 18 -2.05 -5.15 3.77
N GLN A 19 -1.81 -4.26 4.72
CA GLN A 19 -0.48 -4.03 5.29
C GLN A 19 0.10 -5.26 6.03
N TRP A 20 -0.75 -6.20 6.44
CA TRP A 20 -0.34 -7.48 7.04
C TRP A 20 -0.05 -8.57 6.01
N PHE A 21 -0.54 -8.44 4.77
CA PHE A 21 -0.42 -9.49 3.77
C PHE A 21 1.00 -9.58 3.21
N GLY A 22 1.56 -10.77 3.10
CA GLY A 22 2.82 -11.05 2.42
C GLY A 22 2.66 -10.94 0.91
N MET A 23 3.65 -10.36 0.24
CA MET A 23 3.64 -10.32 -1.22
C MET A 23 4.23 -11.58 -1.82
N ASP A 24 3.82 -11.93 -3.04
CA ASP A 24 4.41 -13.07 -3.77
C ASP A 24 5.90 -12.88 -4.07
N THR A 25 6.59 -13.99 -4.32
CA THR A 25 7.98 -14.01 -4.80
C THR A 25 8.07 -13.53 -6.25
N ALA A 26 9.26 -13.12 -6.69
CA ALA A 26 9.50 -12.74 -8.09
C ALA A 26 9.17 -13.90 -9.05
N GLU A 27 9.43 -15.14 -8.63
CA GLU A 27 9.07 -16.35 -9.38
C GLU A 27 7.56 -16.49 -9.55
N GLU A 28 6.80 -16.36 -8.47
CA GLU A 28 5.35 -16.53 -8.50
C GLU A 28 4.66 -15.38 -9.25
N LEU A 29 5.12 -14.14 -9.07
CA LEU A 29 4.70 -13.00 -9.87
C LEU A 29 4.99 -13.22 -11.36
N GLY A 30 6.18 -13.73 -11.70
CA GLY A 30 6.57 -14.09 -13.06
C GLY A 30 5.66 -15.16 -13.66
N ARG A 31 5.31 -16.19 -12.88
CA ARG A 31 4.35 -17.24 -13.27
C ARG A 31 2.96 -16.65 -13.55
N LYS A 32 2.45 -15.78 -12.67
CA LYS A 32 1.15 -15.10 -12.86
C LYS A 32 1.14 -14.21 -14.11
N VAL A 33 2.20 -13.44 -14.34
CA VAL A 33 2.37 -12.64 -15.56
C VAL A 33 2.39 -13.53 -16.81
N ALA A 34 3.09 -14.67 -16.77
CA ALA A 34 3.12 -15.61 -17.89
C ALA A 34 1.74 -16.17 -18.24
N LEU A 35 0.92 -16.49 -17.23
CA LEU A 35 -0.47 -16.94 -17.41
C LEU A 35 -1.31 -15.84 -18.08
N LEU A 36 -1.26 -14.62 -17.56
CA LEU A 36 -1.99 -13.48 -18.14
C LEU A 36 -1.60 -13.22 -19.60
N ARG A 37 -0.29 -13.31 -19.91
CA ARG A 37 0.22 -13.18 -21.27
C ARG A 37 -0.28 -14.29 -22.19
N ALA A 38 -0.37 -15.52 -21.69
CA ALA A 38 -0.87 -16.65 -22.46
C ALA A 38 -2.35 -16.47 -22.83
N GLU A 39 -3.18 -16.02 -21.89
CA GLU A 39 -4.60 -15.74 -22.16
C GLU A 39 -4.78 -14.52 -23.05
N ALA A 40 -4.01 -13.45 -22.86
CA ALA A 40 -4.09 -12.26 -23.70
C ALA A 40 -3.78 -12.53 -25.17
N LYS A 41 -2.85 -13.46 -25.46
CA LYS A 41 -2.57 -13.89 -26.85
C LYS A 41 -3.78 -14.54 -27.53
N ARG A 42 -4.72 -15.10 -26.77
CA ARG A 42 -5.95 -15.70 -27.29
C ARG A 42 -7.08 -14.68 -27.50
N ALA A 43 -7.02 -13.54 -26.82
CA ALA A 43 -7.99 -12.47 -26.92
C ALA A 43 -7.64 -11.49 -28.05
N ARG A 44 -8.58 -11.24 -28.97
CA ARG A 44 -8.39 -10.22 -30.01
C ARG A 44 -8.52 -8.83 -29.40
N GLY A 45 -7.56 -7.94 -29.70
CA GLY A 45 -7.62 -6.55 -29.28
C GLY A 45 -7.24 -6.29 -27.82
N LEU A 46 -6.60 -7.26 -27.14
CA LEU A 46 -6.05 -7.06 -25.79
C LEU A 46 -4.52 -7.01 -25.85
N THR A 47 -3.93 -5.97 -25.26
CA THR A 47 -2.49 -5.86 -25.03
C THR A 47 -2.24 -5.74 -23.54
N ILE A 48 -1.35 -6.58 -22.99
CA ILE A 48 -0.95 -6.49 -21.58
C ILE A 48 0.43 -5.86 -21.49
N ARG A 49 0.56 -4.86 -20.62
CA ARG A 49 1.82 -4.33 -20.10
C ARG A 49 1.98 -4.78 -18.66
N TRP A 50 3.19 -5.12 -18.24
CA TRP A 50 3.45 -5.56 -16.87
C TRP A 50 4.66 -4.85 -16.28
N HIS A 51 4.64 -4.70 -14.96
CA HIS A 51 5.81 -4.32 -14.19
C HIS A 51 6.74 -5.52 -14.02
N GLU A 52 8.05 -5.29 -13.93
CA GLU A 52 9.02 -6.37 -13.75
C GLU A 52 8.84 -7.01 -12.36
N PRO A 53 8.62 -8.34 -12.28
CA PRO A 53 8.43 -9.04 -11.00
C PRO A 53 9.51 -8.75 -9.97
N SER A 54 10.78 -8.85 -10.38
CA SER A 54 11.93 -8.64 -9.49
C SER A 54 12.00 -7.22 -8.92
N ALA A 55 11.66 -6.21 -9.73
CA ALA A 55 11.60 -4.82 -9.27
C ALA A 55 10.47 -4.62 -8.24
N SER A 56 9.34 -5.31 -8.42
CA SER A 56 8.22 -5.26 -7.46
C SER A 56 8.63 -5.78 -6.08
N VAL A 57 9.44 -6.84 -6.02
CA VAL A 57 9.91 -7.40 -4.74
C VAL A 57 10.88 -6.43 -4.03
N ALA A 58 11.75 -5.75 -4.77
CA ALA A 58 12.60 -4.69 -4.21
C ALA A 58 11.78 -3.49 -3.70
N GLU A 59 10.71 -3.10 -4.40
CA GLU A 59 9.74 -2.09 -3.91
C GLU A 59 9.07 -2.54 -2.61
N GLY A 60 8.84 -3.85 -2.47
CA GLY A 60 8.38 -4.48 -1.24
C GLY A 60 9.25 -4.16 -0.04
N LEU A 61 10.58 -4.16 -0.18
CA LEU A 61 11.50 -3.83 0.90
C LEU A 61 11.33 -2.39 1.37
N ALA A 62 11.18 -1.44 0.45
CA ALA A 62 10.95 -0.04 0.79
C ALA A 62 9.56 0.18 1.41
N SER A 63 8.58 -0.64 1.03
CA SER A 63 7.19 -0.51 1.49
C SER A 63 6.94 -1.17 2.85
N ARG A 64 7.62 -2.29 3.12
CA ARG A 64 7.39 -3.16 4.29
C ARG A 64 8.54 -3.17 5.29
N GLY A 65 9.70 -2.67 4.91
CA GLY A 65 10.91 -2.72 5.71
C GLY A 65 10.93 -1.70 6.85
N ASP A 66 11.75 -1.99 7.85
CA ASP A 66 11.99 -1.09 8.98
C ASP A 66 13.27 -0.27 8.79
N ARG A 67 13.71 0.43 9.84
CA ARG A 67 14.93 1.25 9.84
C ARG A 67 16.20 0.54 9.36
N ARG A 68 16.26 -0.80 9.43
CA ARG A 68 17.36 -1.63 8.89
C ARG A 68 17.52 -1.46 7.38
N MET A 69 16.45 -1.10 6.65
CA MET A 69 16.50 -0.84 5.20
C MET A 69 17.47 0.29 4.83
N GLY A 70 17.75 1.22 5.74
CA GLY A 70 18.76 2.26 5.48
C GLY A 70 20.14 1.68 5.16
N ALA A 71 20.58 0.68 5.93
CA ALA A 71 21.86 0.01 5.72
C ALA A 71 21.85 -0.86 4.44
N VAL A 72 20.72 -1.52 4.16
CA VAL A 72 20.53 -2.31 2.92
C VAL A 72 20.65 -1.40 1.69
N ILE A 73 19.94 -0.27 1.66
CA ILE A 73 19.97 0.70 0.56
C ILE A 73 21.39 1.26 0.39
N GLU A 74 22.08 1.59 1.49
CA GLU A 74 23.46 2.07 1.43
C GLU A 74 24.39 1.03 0.79
N ARG A 75 24.24 -0.25 1.15
CA ARG A 75 25.06 -1.34 0.58
C ARG A 75 24.80 -1.53 -0.91
N VAL A 76 23.54 -1.54 -1.34
CA VAL A 76 23.16 -1.61 -2.77
C VAL A 76 23.84 -0.47 -3.52
N TRP A 77 23.78 0.75 -3.00
CA TRP A 77 24.43 1.91 -3.61
C TRP A 77 25.96 1.76 -3.66
N ARG A 78 26.61 1.34 -2.57
CA ARG A 78 28.07 1.12 -2.50
C ARG A 78 28.54 0.02 -3.46
N ALA A 79 27.71 -0.97 -3.74
CA ALA A 79 27.96 -2.03 -4.71
C ALA A 79 27.72 -1.59 -6.16
N GLY A 80 27.34 -0.33 -6.40
CA GLY A 80 27.13 0.23 -7.74
C GLY A 80 25.68 0.21 -8.21
N GLY A 81 24.74 -0.22 -7.36
CA GLY A 81 23.30 -0.24 -7.59
C GLY A 81 22.70 1.16 -7.66
N THR A 82 22.96 1.85 -8.76
CA THR A 82 22.37 3.15 -9.10
C THR A 82 21.23 2.96 -10.10
N PHE A 83 20.22 3.83 -10.04
CA PHE A 83 19.04 3.77 -10.92
C PHE A 83 18.28 2.43 -10.88
N GLN A 84 18.11 1.87 -9.68
CA GLN A 84 17.42 0.60 -9.45
C GLN A 84 15.90 0.65 -9.70
N GLU A 85 15.37 1.79 -10.18
CA GLU A 85 13.98 1.90 -10.67
C GLU A 85 13.89 1.62 -12.20
N TRP A 86 15.01 1.66 -12.93
CA TRP A 86 15.01 1.44 -14.38
C TRP A 86 15.41 0.00 -14.69
N SER A 87 14.55 -0.70 -15.43
CA SER A 87 14.71 -2.12 -15.75
C SER A 87 16.07 -2.47 -16.38
N GLU A 88 16.68 -1.56 -17.14
CA GLU A 88 17.99 -1.77 -17.78
C GLU A 88 19.16 -1.79 -16.80
N ARG A 89 18.95 -1.27 -15.58
CA ARG A 89 19.98 -1.09 -14.54
C ARG A 89 19.65 -1.82 -13.25
N PHE A 90 18.44 -2.34 -13.13
CA PHE A 90 17.97 -3.08 -11.98
C PHE A 90 18.70 -4.42 -11.85
N ASP A 91 19.20 -4.70 -10.65
CA ASP A 91 19.85 -5.96 -10.32
C ASP A 91 19.37 -6.44 -8.95
N LEU A 92 18.56 -7.51 -8.95
CA LEU A 92 18.00 -8.09 -7.73
C LEU A 92 19.10 -8.68 -6.83
N ALA A 93 20.19 -9.19 -7.41
CA ALA A 93 21.26 -9.84 -6.64
C ALA A 93 21.93 -8.85 -5.67
N LEU A 94 22.05 -7.57 -6.05
CA LEU A 94 22.56 -6.52 -5.17
C LEU A 94 21.70 -6.38 -3.91
N TRP A 95 20.38 -6.51 -4.03
CA TRP A 95 19.44 -6.43 -2.90
C TRP A 95 19.51 -7.68 -2.03
N GLU A 96 19.58 -8.86 -2.65
CA GLU A 96 19.74 -10.14 -1.93
C GLU A 96 21.04 -10.16 -1.10
N GLU A 97 22.16 -9.76 -1.69
CA GLU A 97 23.47 -9.67 -1.03
C GLU A 97 23.45 -8.63 0.10
N ALA A 98 22.84 -7.46 -0.13
CA ALA A 98 22.74 -6.41 0.87
C ALA A 98 21.86 -6.83 2.06
N LEU A 99 20.74 -7.52 1.83
CA LEU A 99 19.91 -8.10 2.88
C LEU A 99 20.68 -9.13 3.70
N ALA A 100 21.34 -10.08 3.03
CA ALA A 100 22.11 -11.12 3.69
C ALA A 100 23.23 -10.52 4.58
N ALA A 101 23.88 -9.45 4.13
CA ALA A 101 24.90 -8.73 4.89
C ALA A 101 24.36 -8.02 6.16
N GLU A 102 23.06 -7.69 6.18
CA GLU A 102 22.34 -7.13 7.34
C GLU A 102 21.60 -8.21 8.16
N GLY A 103 21.80 -9.49 7.84
CA GLY A 103 21.14 -10.61 8.51
C GLY A 103 19.63 -10.67 8.23
N LEU A 104 19.20 -10.21 7.06
CA LEU A 104 17.82 -10.15 6.60
C LEU A 104 17.60 -11.04 5.37
N SER A 105 16.33 -11.32 5.06
CA SER A 105 15.91 -11.95 3.82
C SER A 105 14.62 -11.34 3.27
N PHE A 106 14.36 -11.57 1.98
CA PHE A 106 13.07 -11.22 1.38
C PHE A 106 11.89 -11.95 2.05
N ASP A 107 12.09 -13.19 2.51
CA ASP A 107 11.05 -13.94 3.22
C ASP A 107 10.66 -13.26 4.53
N GLU A 108 11.64 -12.78 5.31
CA GLU A 108 11.40 -12.09 6.58
C GLU A 108 10.68 -10.74 6.39
N VAL A 109 11.01 -10.00 5.32
CA VAL A 109 10.54 -8.62 5.12
C VAL A 109 9.29 -8.54 4.25
N CYS A 110 9.26 -9.29 3.14
CA CYS A 110 8.28 -9.14 2.07
C CYS A 110 7.24 -10.27 2.02
N HIS A 111 7.67 -11.53 2.07
CA HIS A 111 6.82 -12.66 1.67
C HIS A 111 5.94 -13.23 2.78
N ARG A 112 6.32 -13.06 4.04
CA ARG A 112 5.48 -13.50 5.15
C ARG A 112 4.30 -12.57 5.39
N ASP A 113 3.18 -13.16 5.80
CA ASP A 113 2.13 -12.44 6.49
C ASP A 113 2.63 -11.95 7.87
N ARG A 114 1.98 -10.91 8.39
CA ARG A 114 2.20 -10.38 9.73
C ARG A 114 0.98 -10.63 10.59
N ASP A 115 1.20 -10.89 11.88
CA ASP A 115 0.11 -11.14 12.82
C ASP A 115 -0.62 -9.84 13.21
N GLU A 116 -1.87 -9.99 13.67
CA GLU A 116 -2.70 -8.85 14.11
C GLU A 116 -1.99 -7.96 15.11
N HIS A 117 -1.23 -8.52 16.05
CA HIS A 117 -0.61 -7.76 17.15
C HIS A 117 0.89 -7.56 16.96
N GLU A 118 1.42 -7.91 15.79
CA GLU A 118 2.82 -7.64 15.47
C GLU A 118 3.05 -6.12 15.36
N PRO A 119 4.13 -5.59 15.96
CA PRO A 119 4.50 -4.19 15.76
C PRO A 119 4.93 -3.97 14.31
N LEU A 120 4.25 -3.05 13.62
CA LEU A 120 4.57 -2.67 12.26
C LEU A 120 5.62 -1.55 12.25
N PRO A 121 6.51 -1.50 11.24
CA PRO A 121 7.56 -0.47 11.18
C PRO A 121 7.05 0.97 11.24
N TRP A 122 5.83 1.21 10.73
CA TRP A 122 5.17 2.51 10.67
C TRP A 122 4.12 2.74 11.76
N ASP A 123 3.99 1.87 12.78
CA ASP A 123 2.99 2.05 13.86
C ASP A 123 3.20 3.37 14.64
N HIS A 124 4.40 3.94 14.59
CA HIS A 124 4.73 5.23 15.19
C HIS A 124 4.28 6.44 14.34
N ILE A 125 3.69 6.20 13.16
CA ILE A 125 3.18 7.21 12.22
C ILE A 125 1.66 7.02 12.13
N SER A 126 0.92 8.12 12.23
CA SER A 126 -0.53 8.11 12.03
C SER A 126 -0.91 8.68 10.68
N ALA A 127 -1.70 7.93 9.91
CA ALA A 127 -2.40 8.41 8.72
C ALA A 127 -3.86 8.81 9.03
N GLY A 128 -4.26 8.84 10.31
CA GLY A 128 -5.63 9.08 10.76
C GLY A 128 -6.53 7.85 10.78
N LEU A 129 -6.13 6.75 10.15
CA LEU A 129 -6.90 5.50 10.16
C LEU A 129 -6.68 4.72 11.45
N HIS A 130 -7.75 4.19 12.02
CA HIS A 130 -7.68 3.29 13.16
C HIS A 130 -7.20 1.90 12.75
N ARG A 131 -6.31 1.33 13.55
CA ARG A 131 -5.62 0.07 13.24
C ARG A 131 -6.56 -1.14 13.31
N ASP A 132 -7.48 -1.13 14.27
CA ASP A 132 -8.55 -2.12 14.41
C ASP A 132 -9.53 -2.09 13.23
N PHE A 133 -9.88 -0.90 12.73
CA PHE A 133 -10.64 -0.77 11.48
C PHE A 133 -9.91 -1.44 10.31
N LEU A 134 -8.62 -1.11 10.10
CA LEU A 134 -7.82 -1.70 9.01
C LEU A 134 -7.72 -3.23 9.12
N TRP A 135 -7.65 -3.75 10.34
CA TRP A 135 -7.63 -5.20 10.57
C TRP A 135 -8.98 -5.85 10.26
N GLY A 136 -10.09 -5.22 10.68
CA GLY A 136 -11.43 -5.67 10.32
C GLY A 136 -11.64 -5.74 8.81
N ASP A 137 -11.27 -4.66 8.10
CA ASP A 137 -11.38 -4.57 6.64
C ASP A 137 -10.50 -5.62 5.92
N TRP A 138 -9.35 -5.96 6.50
CA TRP A 138 -8.53 -7.09 6.03
C TRP A 138 -9.24 -8.44 6.18
N GLN A 139 -9.84 -8.71 7.33
CA GLN A 139 -10.59 -9.95 7.56
C GLN A 139 -11.80 -10.07 6.63
N ASP A 140 -12.51 -8.96 6.40
CA ASP A 140 -13.63 -8.89 5.46
C ASP A 140 -13.16 -9.15 4.03
N ALA A 141 -12.02 -8.57 3.61
CA ALA A 141 -11.43 -8.84 2.29
C ALA A 141 -11.08 -10.32 2.10
N LEU A 142 -10.51 -10.98 3.11
CA LEU A 142 -10.25 -12.43 3.10
C LEU A 142 -11.54 -13.24 3.00
N ALA A 143 -12.62 -12.78 3.63
CA ALA A 143 -13.94 -13.39 3.58
C ALA A 143 -14.73 -13.03 2.30
N SER A 144 -14.16 -12.25 1.38
CA SER A 144 -14.84 -11.72 0.19
C SER A 144 -16.09 -10.89 0.53
N VAL A 145 -16.09 -10.25 1.69
CA VAL A 145 -17.12 -9.29 2.12
C VAL A 145 -16.76 -7.93 1.56
N ALA A 146 -17.70 -7.32 0.84
CA ALA A 146 -17.51 -5.98 0.29
C ALA A 146 -17.90 -4.93 1.34
N VAL A 147 -17.03 -3.95 1.53
CA VAL A 147 -17.36 -2.73 2.29
C VAL A 147 -18.05 -1.74 1.36
N GLU A 148 -19.22 -1.27 1.77
CA GLU A 148 -19.99 -0.30 0.99
C GLU A 148 -19.36 1.10 1.10
N ASP A 149 -19.76 1.99 0.19
CA ASP A 149 -19.28 3.35 0.19
C ASP A 149 -19.86 4.14 1.36
N CYS A 150 -19.02 4.38 2.38
CA CYS A 150 -19.38 5.12 3.59
C CYS A 150 -19.84 6.57 3.34
N ARG A 151 -19.78 7.10 2.11
CA ARG A 151 -20.43 8.38 1.74
C ARG A 151 -21.96 8.26 1.64
N TRP A 152 -22.47 7.05 1.41
CA TRP A 152 -23.89 6.78 1.18
C TRP A 152 -24.47 5.82 2.21
N THR A 153 -23.63 5.12 2.95
CA THR A 153 -24.00 4.21 4.05
C THR A 153 -23.54 4.74 5.41
N PRO A 154 -24.07 4.23 6.54
CA PRO A 154 -23.60 4.63 7.86
C PRO A 154 -22.08 4.54 8.01
N CYS A 155 -21.49 5.49 8.74
CA CYS A 155 -20.04 5.57 8.95
C CYS A 155 -19.49 4.32 9.66
N TYR A 156 -18.36 3.79 9.17
CA TYR A 156 -17.63 2.67 9.79
C TYR A 156 -16.66 3.09 10.90
N ASP A 157 -16.58 4.40 11.18
CA ASP A 157 -15.65 4.98 12.15
C ASP A 157 -14.18 4.58 11.91
N CYS A 158 -13.74 4.66 10.65
CA CYS A 158 -12.38 4.28 10.26
C CYS A 158 -11.29 5.24 10.77
N GLY A 159 -11.66 6.36 11.39
CA GLY A 159 -10.75 7.40 11.90
C GLY A 159 -10.39 8.50 10.91
N ALA A 160 -10.50 8.24 9.60
CA ALA A 160 -10.07 9.19 8.56
C ALA A 160 -10.73 10.57 8.67
N CYS A 161 -12.05 10.61 8.92
CA CYS A 161 -12.81 11.86 9.00
C CYS A 161 -12.83 12.45 10.40
N THR A 162 -13.00 11.61 11.42
CA THR A 162 -13.24 12.01 12.82
C THR A 162 -11.97 12.58 13.46
N GLY A 163 -10.81 11.98 13.21
CA GLY A 163 -9.54 12.39 13.83
C GLY A 163 -9.04 13.77 13.37
N PHE A 164 -9.40 14.18 12.14
CA PHE A 164 -8.93 15.43 11.54
C PHE A 164 -10.04 16.46 11.30
N GLY A 165 -11.28 16.16 11.69
CA GLY A 165 -12.42 17.02 11.43
C GLY A 165 -12.61 17.26 9.93
N LEU A 166 -12.47 16.22 9.11
CA LEU A 166 -12.67 16.31 7.66
C LEU A 166 -14.15 16.08 7.30
N GLU A 167 -14.64 16.91 6.38
CA GLU A 167 -15.95 16.74 5.76
C GLU A 167 -15.82 16.30 4.31
N HIS A 168 -16.59 15.29 3.92
CA HIS A 168 -16.66 14.86 2.53
C HIS A 168 -17.51 15.84 1.72
N VAL A 169 -16.87 16.51 0.75
CA VAL A 169 -17.58 17.30 -0.27
C VAL A 169 -17.78 16.44 -1.51
N VAL A 170 -19.01 15.99 -1.74
CA VAL A 170 -19.37 15.15 -2.88
C VAL A 170 -20.10 15.98 -3.93
N ALA A 171 -19.63 15.95 -5.18
CA ALA A 171 -20.32 16.56 -6.31
C ALA A 171 -21.50 15.67 -6.73
N SER A 172 -22.57 15.69 -5.94
CA SER A 172 -23.80 14.91 -6.16
C SER A 172 -25.03 15.82 -6.09
N ALA A 173 -26.07 15.43 -6.83
CA ALA A 173 -27.40 16.04 -6.73
C ALA A 173 -28.13 15.61 -5.44
N GLU A 174 -27.75 14.47 -4.88
CA GLU A 174 -28.27 13.95 -3.61
C GLU A 174 -27.25 14.18 -2.49
N PRO A 175 -27.67 14.74 -1.35
CA PRO A 175 -26.77 14.91 -0.20
C PRO A 175 -26.34 13.53 0.33
N PRO A 176 -25.06 13.37 0.72
CA PRO A 176 -24.57 12.11 1.27
C PRO A 176 -25.38 11.71 2.52
N ALA A 177 -25.85 10.47 2.55
CA ALA A 177 -26.50 9.87 3.71
C ALA A 177 -25.49 9.32 4.74
N GLY A 178 -24.23 9.22 4.32
CA GLY A 178 -23.11 8.63 5.04
C GLY A 178 -21.87 9.52 5.08
N GLY A 179 -20.99 9.25 6.03
CA GLY A 179 -19.76 10.00 6.30
C GLY A 179 -19.75 10.46 7.75
N SER A 180 -18.64 11.02 8.23
CA SER A 180 -18.63 11.73 9.52
C SER A 180 -19.81 12.69 9.52
N GLN A 181 -20.83 12.39 10.33
CA GLN A 181 -22.04 13.19 10.51
C GLN A 181 -21.58 14.58 10.92
N GLY A 182 -21.40 15.49 9.95
CA GLY A 182 -20.88 16.85 10.08
C GLY A 182 -19.86 17.02 11.20
N THR A 183 -18.57 17.20 10.87
CA THR A 183 -17.59 17.64 11.88
C THR A 183 -17.93 19.00 12.48
N GLY A 184 -18.96 19.67 11.93
CA GLY A 184 -19.45 20.96 12.36
C GLY A 184 -18.58 22.07 11.81
N GLN A 185 -17.83 21.81 10.72
CA GLN A 185 -16.97 22.81 10.14
C GLN A 185 -17.81 23.88 9.45
N ASP A 186 -17.59 25.12 9.87
CA ASP A 186 -18.16 26.29 9.23
C ASP A 186 -17.51 26.48 7.85
N LEU A 187 -18.20 26.01 6.81
CA LEU A 187 -17.74 26.09 5.41
C LEU A 187 -17.56 27.55 4.94
N THR A 188 -18.09 28.55 5.65
CA THR A 188 -17.82 29.98 5.35
C THR A 188 -16.37 30.37 5.69
N GLN A 189 -15.69 29.56 6.50
CA GLN A 189 -14.27 29.70 6.84
C GLN A 189 -13.35 28.70 6.14
N GLY A 190 -13.88 27.89 5.20
CA GLY A 190 -13.24 26.69 4.60
C GLY A 190 -11.89 26.89 3.88
N HIS A 191 -11.29 28.07 3.94
CA HIS A 191 -9.93 28.37 3.48
C HIS A 191 -8.90 28.36 4.62
N ARG A 192 -9.33 28.24 5.87
CA ARG A 192 -8.45 28.21 7.05
C ARG A 192 -8.45 26.81 7.64
N ILE A 193 -7.31 26.13 7.53
CA ILE A 193 -7.02 24.94 8.35
C ILE A 193 -6.34 25.46 9.62
N PRO A 194 -7.03 25.60 10.77
CA PRO A 194 -6.37 25.97 12.01
C PRO A 194 -5.46 24.82 12.45
N VAL A 195 -4.18 24.90 12.10
CA VAL A 195 -3.16 23.97 12.61
C VAL A 195 -2.86 24.37 14.05
N GLN A 196 -3.37 23.60 15.02
CA GLN A 196 -2.90 23.66 16.39
C GLN A 196 -1.80 22.61 16.57
N LEU A 197 -0.57 23.08 16.78
CA LEU A 197 0.53 22.23 17.20
C LEU A 197 0.29 21.79 18.65
N VAL A 198 -0.14 20.55 18.84
CA VAL A 198 -0.23 19.94 20.16
C VAL A 198 1.14 19.43 20.58
N ASN A 199 1.61 19.85 21.74
CA ASN A 199 2.84 19.30 22.33
C ASN A 199 2.62 17.83 22.67
N ARG A 200 3.59 16.99 22.30
CA ARG A 200 3.63 15.57 22.68
C ARG A 200 3.54 15.46 24.20
N VAL A 201 2.47 14.85 24.71
CA VAL A 201 2.40 14.44 26.12
C VAL A 201 3.44 13.33 26.31
N SER A 202 4.23 13.46 27.39
CA SER A 202 5.35 12.57 27.72
C SER A 202 4.89 11.22 28.27
#